data_AF-A0A832T185-F1
#
_entry.id   AF-A0A832T185-F1
#
_cell.length_a   1.000
_cell.length_b   1.000
_cell.length_c   1.000
_cell.angle_alpha   90.00
_cell.angle_beta   90.00
_cell.angle_gamma   90.00
#
_symmetry.space_group_name_H-M   'P 1'
#
loop_
_entity.id
_entity.type
_entity.pdbx_description
1 polymer ?
#
loop_
_entity_poly.entity_id
_entity_poly.type
_entity_poly.pdbx_seq_one_letter_code
_entity_poly.pdbx_strand_id
1 'polypeptide(L)'
;MIISITAELGIDFGENFAGGLGVLEGDKFYASARLGIDYTVFTLFYRKGYTGNEEKQKELLKNLVKEWETEIELKKGKIKIEYLTYKLNTAKAIFINILSPDWAKRLNEKLYIENSEEDRFYKYLVLAKATEKYISEKIGWDKIKYVDLQEAYPSFLPLLKYFPRYRIIIHTPAPWGHPTFPARYFKEEFGFEFPFDPVVMTEIGLSSAVQGIVVSKKMLHHVSKTFPHHMHKIKAITNAVEIPRWRHPLLNNVKDLDDFIKKKKEVKKESLKKLGKESDKPTIGWVRRITQYKRPEFILRLIDELRDDVVFIIGGKAHPYEYYGVELEKKFKEYAQKRNNVIYVQGVDIQQMKLAIWSSDIWTFTPYSGWEASGTSFMKAGVNGVPSVASRDGAVPEIIKDGYNGWLYGEDRYELLPVDTYDREYEEFARKVKEALNKYYEVGYNAYHTFSDFCSMDRLMKEYAL
;
A
#
# COMPACT_ATOMS: atom_id res chain seq x y z
N MET A 1 -18.21 4.90 -15.46
CA MET A 1 -17.54 5.17 -14.18
C MET A 1 -17.15 3.91 -13.43
N ILE A 2 -15.97 3.86 -12.81
CA ILE A 2 -15.60 2.91 -11.75
C ILE A 2 -15.60 3.68 -10.42
N ILE A 3 -16.24 3.12 -9.40
CA ILE A 3 -16.14 3.62 -8.03
C ILE A 3 -15.20 2.71 -7.26
N SER A 4 -14.25 3.27 -6.51
CA SER A 4 -13.44 2.55 -5.54
C SER A 4 -13.67 3.12 -4.15
N ILE A 5 -13.69 2.27 -3.13
CA ILE A 5 -13.89 2.67 -1.74
C ILE A 5 -12.77 2.04 -0.94
N THR A 6 -12.06 2.86 -0.19
CA THR A 6 -10.86 2.44 0.55
C THR A 6 -10.81 3.15 1.90
N ALA A 7 -10.21 2.49 2.89
CA ALA A 7 -9.91 3.09 4.18
C ALA A 7 -8.77 4.12 4.08
N GLU A 8 -7.88 4.00 3.09
CA GLU A 8 -6.71 4.86 2.94
C GLU A 8 -6.43 5.22 1.49
N LEU A 9 -5.88 6.41 1.27
CA LEU A 9 -5.54 6.89 -0.07
C LEU A 9 -4.25 7.72 -0.03
N GLY A 10 -3.24 7.27 -0.77
CA GLY A 10 -1.95 7.93 -0.88
C GLY A 10 -1.83 8.71 -2.18
N ILE A 11 -2.18 9.99 -2.16
CA ILE A 11 -1.88 10.97 -3.23
C ILE A 11 -0.53 11.68 -2.96
N ASP A 12 -0.08 12.56 -3.86
CA ASP A 12 1.31 13.06 -3.85
C ASP A 12 1.55 14.19 -2.84
N PHE A 13 0.50 14.60 -2.13
CA PHE A 13 0.53 15.60 -1.06
C PHE A 13 -0.26 15.12 0.15
N GLY A 14 0.23 15.47 1.34
CA GLY A 14 -0.33 15.02 2.61
C GLY A 14 -0.14 13.53 2.93
N GLU A 15 -0.84 13.06 3.95
CA GLU A 15 -0.60 11.74 4.55
C GLU A 15 -1.90 11.05 4.98
N ASN A 16 -2.80 10.79 4.03
CA ASN A 16 -4.08 10.10 4.27
C ASN A 16 -3.97 8.58 4.05
N PHE A 17 -2.79 8.01 4.30
CA PHE A 17 -2.48 6.60 4.13
C PHE A 17 -1.42 6.10 5.11
N ALA A 18 -1.38 4.79 5.31
CA ALA A 18 -0.46 4.11 6.22
C ALA A 18 0.49 3.15 5.47
N GLY A 19 0.08 2.59 4.33
CA GLY A 19 0.84 1.52 3.71
C GLY A 19 0.56 1.26 2.23
N GLY A 20 0.84 0.02 1.82
CA GLY A 20 0.82 -0.40 0.42
C GLY A 20 -0.55 -0.25 -0.26
N LEU A 21 -1.64 -0.47 0.49
CA LEU A 21 -3.01 -0.30 -0.02
C LEU A 21 -3.27 1.13 -0.47
N GLY A 22 -3.02 2.11 0.40
CA GLY A 22 -3.27 3.51 0.06
C GLY A 22 -2.41 3.98 -1.10
N VAL A 23 -1.16 3.50 -1.19
CA VAL A 23 -0.30 3.82 -2.33
C VAL A 23 -0.81 3.19 -3.63
N LEU A 24 -1.27 1.94 -3.59
CA LEU A 24 -1.85 1.26 -4.75
C LEU A 24 -3.10 1.97 -5.25
N GLU A 25 -4.00 2.39 -4.35
CA GLU A 25 -5.18 3.18 -4.72
C GLU A 25 -4.81 4.54 -5.31
N GLY A 26 -3.76 5.17 -4.80
CA GLY A 26 -3.19 6.36 -5.42
C GLY A 26 -2.67 6.08 -6.84
N ASP A 27 -1.96 4.97 -7.04
CA ASP A 27 -1.47 4.58 -8.36
C ASP A 27 -2.62 4.33 -9.34
N LYS A 28 -3.71 3.67 -8.91
CA LYS A 28 -4.94 3.55 -9.72
C LYS A 28 -5.55 4.90 -10.05
N PHE A 29 -5.60 5.83 -9.09
CA PHE A 29 -6.10 7.19 -9.31
C PHE A 29 -5.31 7.93 -10.39
N TYR A 30 -3.97 7.98 -10.28
CA TYR A 30 -3.12 8.66 -11.27
C TYR A 30 -3.12 7.95 -12.62
N ALA A 31 -3.10 6.62 -12.64
CA ALA A 31 -3.22 5.84 -13.86
C ALA A 31 -4.55 6.12 -14.57
N SER A 32 -5.66 6.16 -13.83
CA SER A 32 -6.98 6.46 -14.38
C SER A 32 -7.04 7.86 -14.98
N ALA A 33 -6.45 8.85 -14.30
CA ALA A 33 -6.34 10.21 -14.82
C ALA A 33 -5.56 10.27 -16.14
N ARG A 34 -4.44 9.53 -16.23
CA ARG A 34 -3.62 9.45 -17.45
C ARG A 34 -4.33 8.70 -18.59
N LEU A 35 -5.00 7.60 -18.26
CA LEU A 35 -5.66 6.72 -19.23
C LEU A 35 -7.05 7.19 -19.66
N GLY A 36 -7.56 8.30 -19.11
CA GLY A 36 -8.90 8.80 -19.40
C GLY A 36 -10.02 7.91 -18.84
N ILE A 37 -9.73 7.12 -17.82
CA ILE A 37 -10.71 6.26 -17.15
C ILE A 37 -11.47 7.12 -16.14
N ASP A 38 -12.79 7.12 -16.26
CA ASP A 38 -13.69 7.76 -15.29
C ASP A 38 -13.71 6.95 -13.99
N TYR A 39 -12.89 7.38 -13.03
CA TYR A 39 -12.57 6.69 -11.79
C TYR A 39 -12.78 7.62 -10.60
N THR A 40 -13.65 7.23 -9.67
CA THR A 40 -13.87 7.98 -8.43
C THR A 40 -13.54 7.12 -7.22
N VAL A 41 -12.62 7.58 -6.37
CA VAL A 41 -12.24 6.89 -5.13
C VAL A 41 -12.74 7.65 -3.90
N PHE A 42 -13.37 6.93 -2.97
CA PHE A 42 -13.85 7.44 -1.69
C PHE A 42 -12.98 6.97 -0.53
N THR A 43 -12.68 7.88 0.38
CA THR A 43 -12.00 7.63 1.66
C THR A 43 -12.50 8.62 2.72
N LEU A 44 -12.24 8.35 3.99
CA LEU A 44 -12.36 9.38 5.03
C LEU A 44 -11.18 10.35 4.95
N PHE A 45 -11.41 11.60 5.32
CA PHE A 45 -10.37 12.58 5.62
C PHE A 45 -9.91 12.42 7.08
N TYR A 46 -8.63 12.10 7.32
CA TYR A 46 -8.10 11.91 8.67
C TYR A 46 -7.34 13.16 9.16
N ARG A 47 -7.87 13.86 10.17
CA ARG A 47 -7.31 15.15 10.64
C ARG A 47 -5.87 15.11 11.10
N LYS A 48 -5.43 13.97 11.62
CA LYS A 48 -4.06 13.72 12.09
C LYS A 48 -3.35 12.65 11.26
N GLY A 49 -3.92 12.24 10.12
CA GLY A 49 -3.37 11.18 9.27
C GLY A 49 -3.16 9.86 10.02
N TYR A 50 -2.13 9.11 9.62
CA TYR A 50 -1.71 7.89 10.31
C TYR A 50 -0.71 8.18 11.46
N THR A 51 0.31 9.01 11.19
CA THR A 51 1.42 9.26 12.13
C THR A 51 1.17 10.37 13.14
N GLY A 52 0.11 11.16 12.99
CA GLY A 52 -0.11 12.35 13.80
C GLY A 52 0.46 13.64 13.20
N ASN A 53 0.98 13.61 11.97
CA ASN A 53 1.58 14.80 11.34
C ASN A 53 0.49 15.76 10.82
N GLU A 54 0.13 16.76 11.64
CA GLU A 54 -0.89 17.76 11.31
C GLU A 54 -0.48 18.69 10.15
N GLU A 55 0.81 18.94 9.95
CA GLU A 55 1.29 19.79 8.86
C GLU A 55 0.99 19.17 7.49
N LYS A 56 1.23 17.85 7.36
CA LYS A 56 0.86 17.10 6.16
C LYS A 56 -0.65 17.10 5.90
N GLN A 57 -1.48 17.09 6.94
CA GLN A 57 -2.94 17.20 6.75
C GLN A 57 -3.38 18.60 6.36
N LYS A 58 -2.70 19.64 6.84
CA LYS A 58 -2.92 21.02 6.35
C LYS A 58 -2.53 21.15 4.88
N GLU A 59 -1.42 20.54 4.46
CA GLU A 59 -1.02 20.46 3.05
C GLU A 59 -2.09 19.78 2.20
N LEU A 60 -2.63 18.65 2.67
CA LEU A 60 -3.73 17.95 2.00
C LEU A 60 -4.94 18.88 1.84
N LEU A 61 -5.45 19.45 2.94
CA LEU A 61 -6.63 20.31 2.93
C LEU A 61 -6.52 21.50 1.97
N LYS A 62 -5.34 22.11 1.83
CA LYS A 62 -5.11 23.23 0.90
C LYS A 62 -5.33 22.85 -0.57
N ASN A 63 -5.18 21.57 -0.91
CA ASN A 63 -5.33 21.06 -2.27
C ASN A 63 -6.72 20.44 -2.53
N LEU A 64 -7.62 20.42 -1.53
CA LEU A 64 -8.97 19.89 -1.68
C LEU A 64 -9.99 21.02 -1.85
N VAL A 65 -11.00 20.77 -2.67
CA VAL A 65 -12.14 21.67 -2.88
C VAL A 65 -13.36 21.08 -2.18
N LYS A 66 -13.98 21.85 -1.29
CA LYS A 66 -15.27 21.51 -0.71
C LYS A 66 -16.34 21.49 -1.80
N GLU A 67 -16.93 20.33 -2.04
CA GLU A 67 -17.90 20.14 -3.09
C GLU A 67 -19.34 20.11 -2.57
N TRP A 68 -19.56 19.48 -1.41
CA TRP A 68 -20.90 19.31 -0.87
C TRP A 68 -20.88 19.09 0.64
N GLU A 69 -21.91 19.58 1.32
CA GLU A 69 -22.15 19.38 2.75
C GLU A 69 -23.56 18.82 2.93
N THR A 70 -23.72 17.83 3.80
CA THR A 70 -24.99 17.15 4.02
C THR A 70 -25.02 16.40 5.36
N GLU A 71 -26.10 15.68 5.61
CA GLU A 71 -26.26 14.81 6.77
C GLU A 71 -26.47 13.35 6.34
N ILE A 72 -25.93 12.43 7.13
CA ILE A 72 -26.25 11.00 7.10
C ILE A 72 -26.88 10.59 8.42
N GLU A 73 -27.70 9.55 8.40
CA GLU A 73 -28.40 9.05 9.58
C GLU A 73 -27.82 7.72 10.06
N LEU A 74 -27.53 7.64 11.36
CA LEU A 74 -27.23 6.43 12.10
C LEU A 74 -28.24 6.27 13.23
N LYS A 75 -28.30 5.10 13.88
CA LYS A 75 -29.16 4.94 15.07
C LYS A 75 -28.75 5.86 16.22
N LYS A 76 -27.48 6.22 16.31
CA LYS A 76 -26.95 7.22 17.25
C LYS A 76 -27.31 8.67 16.92
N GLY A 77 -28.06 8.90 15.84
CA GLY A 77 -28.50 10.22 15.39
C GLY A 77 -27.85 10.66 14.08
N LYS A 78 -28.15 11.90 13.71
CA LYS A 78 -27.64 12.52 12.48
C LYS A 78 -26.19 12.93 12.62
N ILE A 79 -25.41 12.65 11.58
CA ILE A 79 -24.03 13.09 11.44
C ILE A 79 -23.94 14.07 10.28
N LYS A 80 -23.41 15.26 10.55
CA LYS A 80 -23.10 16.24 9.53
C LYS A 80 -21.74 15.94 8.92
N ILE A 81 -21.66 15.90 7.60
CA ILE A 81 -20.45 15.59 6.84
C ILE A 81 -20.25 16.59 5.69
N GLU A 82 -19.01 16.70 5.23
CA GLU A 82 -18.68 17.36 3.96
C GLU A 82 -17.80 16.48 3.09
N TYR A 83 -17.92 16.68 1.77
CA TYR A 83 -17.12 16.01 0.75
C TYR A 83 -16.07 16.99 0.22
N LEU A 84 -14.81 16.69 0.50
CA LEU A 84 -13.64 17.42 0.02
C LEU A 84 -13.06 16.66 -1.17
N THR A 85 -12.84 17.34 -2.29
CA THR A 85 -12.52 16.66 -3.55
C THR A 85 -11.22 17.12 -4.16
N TYR A 86 -10.52 16.19 -4.80
CA TYR A 86 -9.39 16.44 -5.67
C TYR A 86 -9.67 15.79 -7.02
N LYS A 87 -9.62 16.58 -8.09
CA LYS A 87 -9.87 16.11 -9.45
C LYS A 87 -8.59 16.23 -10.27
N LEU A 88 -8.28 15.18 -11.02
CA LEU A 88 -7.18 15.16 -11.97
C LEU A 88 -7.67 14.50 -13.25
N ASN A 89 -7.85 15.30 -14.30
CA ASN A 89 -8.46 14.86 -15.56
C ASN A 89 -9.80 14.13 -15.31
N THR A 90 -9.91 12.85 -15.72
CA THR A 90 -11.10 12.02 -15.53
C THR A 90 -11.19 11.33 -14.16
N ALA A 91 -10.14 11.41 -13.33
CA ALA A 91 -10.13 10.79 -12.01
C ALA A 91 -10.51 11.78 -10.91
N LYS A 92 -11.21 11.27 -9.89
CA LYS A 92 -11.66 12.04 -8.73
C LYS A 92 -11.39 11.30 -7.42
N ALA A 93 -10.76 11.99 -6.48
CA ALA A 93 -10.64 11.54 -5.10
C ALA A 93 -11.62 12.33 -4.23
N ILE A 94 -12.38 11.63 -3.39
CA ILE A 94 -13.37 12.20 -2.49
C ILE A 94 -13.00 11.80 -1.06
N PHE A 95 -12.72 12.82 -0.26
CA PHE A 95 -12.41 12.72 1.15
C PHE A 95 -13.62 13.16 1.97
N ILE A 96 -14.17 12.27 2.78
CA ILE A 96 -15.31 12.54 3.64
C ILE A 96 -14.83 13.05 5.00
N ASN A 97 -15.18 14.29 5.35
CA ASN A 97 -14.86 14.89 6.63
C ASN A 97 -16.13 14.98 7.50
N ILE A 98 -16.03 14.53 8.77
CA ILE A 98 -17.15 14.53 9.71
C ILE A 98 -17.18 15.85 10.49
N LEU A 99 -18.24 16.65 10.35
CA LEU A 99 -18.33 17.98 10.97
C LEU A 99 -18.96 17.96 12.36
N SER A 100 -19.95 17.10 12.61
CA SER A 100 -20.64 16.98 13.90
C SER A 100 -21.46 15.67 13.96
N PRO A 101 -21.88 15.19 15.14
CA PRO A 101 -21.58 15.67 16.50
C PRO A 101 -20.16 15.29 16.97
N ASP A 102 -19.74 15.76 18.15
CA ASP A 102 -18.37 15.56 18.66
C ASP A 102 -17.96 14.09 18.81
N TRP A 103 -18.89 13.23 19.21
CA TRP A 103 -18.62 11.79 19.27
C TRP A 103 -18.28 11.20 17.89
N ALA A 104 -18.85 11.73 16.80
CA ALA A 104 -18.59 11.26 15.44
C ALA A 104 -17.31 11.89 14.85
N LYS A 105 -16.96 13.12 15.25
CA LYS A 105 -15.72 13.79 14.82
C LYS A 105 -14.47 13.00 15.20
N ARG A 106 -14.46 12.29 16.33
CA ARG A 106 -13.29 11.47 16.72
C ARG A 106 -13.04 10.29 15.77
N LEU A 107 -14.06 9.85 15.02
CA LEU A 107 -13.95 8.74 14.08
C LEU A 107 -12.98 9.04 12.92
N ASN A 108 -12.84 10.30 12.53
CA ASN A 108 -11.90 10.70 11.49
C ASN A 108 -10.67 11.46 12.05
N GLU A 109 -10.31 11.22 13.32
CA GLU A 109 -9.11 11.80 13.90
C GLU A 109 -7.83 11.16 13.34
N LYS A 110 -7.73 9.82 13.40
CA LYS A 110 -6.59 9.06 12.89
C LYS A 110 -7.02 7.85 12.04
N LEU A 111 -6.18 7.53 11.06
CA LEU A 111 -6.29 6.32 10.26
C LEU A 111 -5.90 5.08 11.08
N TYR A 112 -6.71 4.03 11.05
CA TYR A 112 -6.51 2.73 11.75
C TYR A 112 -6.28 2.80 13.27
N ILE A 113 -6.57 3.94 13.90
CA ILE A 113 -6.47 4.12 15.34
C ILE A 113 -7.87 4.54 15.83
N GLU A 114 -8.43 3.72 16.69
CA GLU A 114 -9.76 3.89 17.29
C GLU A 114 -9.68 3.71 18.80
N ASN A 115 -10.58 4.38 19.54
CA ASN A 115 -10.65 4.26 20.99
C ASN A 115 -11.40 3.00 21.45
N SER A 116 -12.22 2.42 20.57
CA SER A 116 -13.02 1.24 20.85
C SER A 116 -13.37 0.50 19.56
N GLU A 117 -13.79 -0.76 19.68
CA GLU A 117 -14.34 -1.53 18.55
C GLU A 117 -15.61 -0.88 17.97
N GLU A 118 -16.40 -0.22 18.82
CA GLU A 118 -17.58 0.52 18.41
C GLU A 118 -17.21 1.73 17.53
N ASP A 119 -16.19 2.50 17.92
CA ASP A 119 -15.66 3.59 17.09
C ASP A 119 -15.17 3.06 15.74
N ARG A 120 -14.53 1.87 15.71
CA ARG A 120 -14.12 1.22 14.46
C ARG A 120 -15.31 0.83 13.60
N PHE A 121 -16.37 0.29 14.18
CA PHE A 121 -17.61 -0.05 13.46
C PHE A 121 -18.23 1.20 12.81
N TYR A 122 -18.46 2.25 13.60
CA TYR A 122 -19.09 3.46 13.09
C TYR A 122 -18.21 4.23 12.12
N LYS A 123 -16.88 4.22 12.28
CA LYS A 123 -15.95 4.86 11.34
C LYS A 123 -16.17 4.36 9.91
N TYR A 124 -16.16 3.05 9.71
CA TYR A 124 -16.30 2.47 8.37
C TYR A 124 -17.76 2.41 7.89
N LEU A 125 -18.73 2.37 8.81
CA LEU A 125 -20.13 2.56 8.45
C LEU A 125 -20.41 3.98 7.91
N VAL A 126 -19.81 5.02 8.52
CA VAL A 126 -19.91 6.40 8.01
C VAL A 126 -19.32 6.51 6.61
N LEU A 127 -18.15 5.89 6.36
CA LEU A 127 -17.57 5.82 5.01
C LEU A 127 -18.56 5.21 4.00
N ALA A 128 -19.20 4.10 4.34
CA ALA A 128 -20.16 3.44 3.48
C ALA A 128 -21.44 4.26 3.26
N LYS A 129 -22.06 4.81 4.31
CA LYS A 129 -23.29 5.62 4.19
C LYS A 129 -23.07 6.92 3.45
N ALA A 130 -21.95 7.60 3.70
CA ALA A 130 -21.58 8.80 2.94
C ALA A 130 -21.36 8.47 1.46
N THR A 131 -20.68 7.35 1.16
CA THR A 131 -20.48 6.92 -0.23
C THR A 131 -21.80 6.61 -0.93
N GLU A 132 -22.69 5.83 -0.29
CA GLU A 132 -24.03 5.52 -0.81
C GLU A 132 -24.80 6.79 -1.13
N LYS A 133 -24.87 7.73 -0.17
CA LYS A 133 -25.59 9.00 -0.32
C LYS A 133 -25.04 9.83 -1.46
N TYR A 134 -23.71 9.94 -1.57
CA TYR A 134 -23.07 10.68 -2.66
C TYR A 134 -23.39 10.04 -4.01
N ILE A 135 -23.31 8.71 -4.12
CA ILE A 135 -23.66 8.02 -5.36
C ILE A 135 -25.12 8.31 -5.71
N SER A 136 -26.04 8.12 -4.78
CA SER A 136 -27.49 8.26 -5.01
C SER A 136 -27.89 9.69 -5.41
N GLU A 137 -27.27 10.71 -4.82
CA GLU A 137 -27.68 12.11 -5.05
C GLU A 137 -26.84 12.88 -6.07
N LYS A 138 -25.58 12.48 -6.31
CA LYS A 138 -24.64 13.23 -7.17
C LYS A 138 -24.19 12.47 -8.41
N ILE A 139 -24.21 11.14 -8.40
CA ILE A 139 -23.71 10.33 -9.52
C ILE A 139 -24.88 9.67 -10.27
N GLY A 140 -25.64 8.83 -9.57
CA GLY A 140 -26.59 7.85 -10.14
C GLY A 140 -25.95 6.46 -10.24
N TRP A 141 -26.59 5.46 -9.63
CA TRP A 141 -26.12 4.06 -9.64
C TRP A 141 -26.08 3.43 -11.04
N ASP A 142 -26.91 3.93 -11.96
CA ASP A 142 -27.00 3.51 -13.35
C ASP A 142 -25.69 3.78 -14.14
N LYS A 143 -24.95 4.83 -13.78
CA LYS A 143 -23.70 5.25 -14.46
C LYS A 143 -22.47 4.45 -14.02
N ILE A 144 -22.60 3.66 -12.96
CA ILE A 144 -21.49 2.91 -12.37
C ILE A 144 -21.33 1.59 -13.09
N LYS A 145 -20.14 1.30 -13.61
CA LYS A 145 -19.80 0.00 -14.21
C LYS A 145 -19.48 -1.02 -13.11
N TYR A 146 -18.60 -0.65 -12.18
CA TYR A 146 -18.21 -1.48 -11.03
C TYR A 146 -18.02 -0.62 -9.78
N VAL A 147 -18.29 -1.23 -8.62
CA VAL A 147 -17.86 -0.70 -7.32
C VAL A 147 -16.84 -1.64 -6.72
N ASP A 148 -15.62 -1.13 -6.53
CA ASP A 148 -14.49 -1.83 -5.97
C ASP A 148 -14.42 -1.58 -4.46
N LEU A 149 -14.63 -2.66 -3.70
CA LEU A 149 -14.46 -2.70 -2.25
C LEU A 149 -13.00 -3.07 -1.96
N GLN A 150 -12.19 -2.07 -1.60
CA GLN A 150 -10.78 -2.30 -1.29
C GLN A 150 -10.63 -2.79 0.15
N GLU A 151 -10.26 -4.06 0.30
CA GLU A 151 -10.28 -4.82 1.55
C GLU A 151 -11.71 -4.94 2.14
N ALA A 152 -11.81 -5.41 3.38
CA ALA A 152 -13.08 -5.82 3.98
C ALA A 152 -13.95 -4.66 4.49
N TYR A 153 -13.37 -3.55 4.99
CA TYR A 153 -14.15 -2.47 5.62
C TYR A 153 -15.23 -1.86 4.72
N PRO A 154 -14.99 -1.61 3.42
CA PRO A 154 -16.04 -1.13 2.50
C PRO A 154 -17.24 -2.08 2.33
N SER A 155 -17.18 -3.32 2.83
CA SER A 155 -18.27 -4.31 2.74
C SER A 155 -19.51 -3.95 3.58
N PHE A 156 -19.50 -2.82 4.31
CA PHE A 156 -20.74 -2.21 4.79
C PHE A 156 -21.64 -1.71 3.65
N LEU A 157 -21.08 -1.27 2.51
CA LEU A 157 -21.88 -0.67 1.44
C LEU A 157 -22.92 -1.64 0.84
N PRO A 158 -22.58 -2.91 0.54
CA PRO A 158 -23.58 -3.89 0.10
C PRO A 158 -24.76 -4.11 1.07
N LEU A 159 -24.58 -3.84 2.37
CA LEU A 159 -25.66 -3.92 3.36
C LEU A 159 -26.64 -2.74 3.26
N LEU A 160 -26.19 -1.61 2.70
CA LEU A 160 -27.00 -0.40 2.52
C LEU A 160 -27.76 -0.41 1.19
N LYS A 161 -27.13 -0.91 0.14
CA LYS A 161 -27.66 -0.89 -1.21
C LYS A 161 -27.24 -2.14 -1.99
N TYR A 162 -28.23 -2.85 -2.50
CA TYR A 162 -27.97 -3.90 -3.49
C TYR A 162 -27.49 -3.29 -4.81
N PHE A 163 -26.40 -3.82 -5.34
CA PHE A 163 -25.87 -3.50 -6.67
C PHE A 163 -25.16 -4.72 -7.26
N PRO A 164 -25.51 -5.17 -8.47
CA PRO A 164 -25.05 -6.47 -8.99
C PRO A 164 -23.59 -6.50 -9.46
N ARG A 165 -22.89 -5.36 -9.40
CA ARG A 165 -21.54 -5.19 -9.97
C ARG A 165 -20.52 -4.73 -8.91
N TYR A 166 -20.67 -5.23 -7.68
CA TYR A 166 -19.62 -5.13 -6.66
C TYR A 166 -18.48 -6.10 -6.97
N ARG A 167 -17.25 -5.63 -6.75
CA ARG A 167 -16.04 -6.45 -6.70
C ARG A 167 -15.35 -6.23 -5.37
N ILE A 168 -14.82 -7.29 -4.76
CA ILE A 168 -13.98 -7.16 -3.56
C ILE A 168 -12.54 -7.46 -3.92
N ILE A 169 -11.63 -6.59 -3.48
CA ILE A 169 -10.18 -6.77 -3.68
C ILE A 169 -9.58 -7.02 -2.29
N ILE A 170 -9.00 -8.20 -2.08
CA ILE A 170 -8.39 -8.60 -0.81
C ILE A 170 -6.89 -8.28 -0.88
N HIS A 171 -6.35 -7.57 0.13
CA HIS A 171 -4.98 -7.05 0.13
C HIS A 171 -4.08 -7.64 1.22
N THR A 172 -4.62 -8.51 2.07
CA THR A 172 -3.91 -9.13 3.17
C THR A 172 -4.21 -10.64 3.23
N PRO A 173 -3.19 -11.52 3.31
CA PRO A 173 -3.40 -12.97 3.38
C PRO A 173 -3.82 -13.45 4.78
N ALA A 174 -3.68 -12.58 5.78
CA ALA A 174 -3.75 -12.93 7.18
C ALA A 174 -5.03 -12.42 7.88
N PRO A 175 -5.39 -12.96 9.06
CA PRO A 175 -6.68 -12.71 9.71
C PRO A 175 -7.00 -11.24 9.98
N TRP A 176 -6.00 -10.37 10.25
CA TRP A 176 -6.25 -8.93 10.48
C TRP A 176 -6.74 -8.20 9.22
N GLY A 177 -6.53 -8.77 8.04
CA GLY A 177 -7.17 -8.32 6.80
C GLY A 177 -8.66 -8.64 6.71
N HIS A 178 -9.19 -9.42 7.65
CA HIS A 178 -10.56 -9.91 7.68
C HIS A 178 -11.24 -9.47 8.98
N PRO A 179 -11.35 -8.13 9.21
CA PRO A 179 -11.91 -7.59 10.43
C PRO A 179 -13.31 -8.15 10.70
N THR A 180 -13.57 -8.35 11.98
CA THR A 180 -14.86 -8.83 12.47
C THR A 180 -15.52 -7.78 13.35
N PHE A 181 -16.84 -7.87 13.46
CA PHE A 181 -17.63 -7.06 14.39
C PHE A 181 -18.68 -7.94 15.09
N PRO A 182 -18.99 -7.68 16.37
CA PRO A 182 -20.07 -8.34 17.07
C PRO A 182 -21.40 -8.22 16.33
N ALA A 183 -22.16 -9.32 16.25
CA ALA A 183 -23.47 -9.37 15.58
C ALA A 183 -24.45 -8.33 16.16
N ARG A 184 -24.36 -8.04 17.46
CA ARG A 184 -25.16 -7.02 18.14
C ARG A 184 -25.08 -5.64 17.49
N TYR A 185 -23.93 -5.24 16.94
CA TYR A 185 -23.82 -3.92 16.29
C TYR A 185 -24.67 -3.83 15.03
N PHE A 186 -24.82 -4.93 14.30
CA PHE A 186 -25.70 -4.97 13.13
C PHE A 186 -27.18 -4.97 13.53
N LYS A 187 -27.51 -5.70 14.60
CA LYS A 187 -28.87 -5.70 15.16
C LYS A 187 -29.28 -4.32 15.65
N GLU A 188 -28.41 -3.66 16.40
CA GLU A 188 -28.63 -2.31 16.92
C GLU A 188 -28.79 -1.30 15.77
N GLU A 189 -27.88 -1.29 14.79
CA GLU A 189 -27.88 -0.30 13.71
C GLU A 189 -28.93 -0.58 12.61
N PHE A 190 -29.02 -1.81 12.14
CA PHE A 190 -29.84 -2.18 10.97
C PHE A 190 -31.13 -2.91 11.31
N GLY A 191 -31.27 -3.44 12.53
CA GLY A 191 -32.46 -4.21 12.96
C GLY A 191 -32.44 -5.67 12.53
N PHE A 192 -31.39 -6.14 11.85
CA PHE A 192 -31.19 -7.55 11.52
C PHE A 192 -29.96 -8.13 12.22
N GLU A 193 -29.95 -9.43 12.43
CA GLU A 193 -28.86 -10.15 13.09
C GLU A 193 -28.32 -11.22 12.14
N PHE A 194 -27.00 -11.30 12.03
CA PHE A 194 -26.36 -12.39 11.29
C PHE A 194 -26.34 -13.67 12.14
N PRO A 195 -26.41 -14.85 11.52
CA PRO A 195 -26.41 -16.12 12.26
C PRO A 195 -25.07 -16.46 12.92
N PHE A 196 -23.99 -15.73 12.58
CA PHE A 196 -22.64 -15.96 13.09
C PHE A 196 -22.15 -14.74 13.87
N ASP A 197 -21.50 -14.98 15.01
CA ASP A 197 -20.85 -13.98 15.85
C ASP A 197 -19.42 -14.44 16.20
N PRO A 198 -18.37 -13.68 15.87
CA PRO A 198 -18.41 -12.36 15.24
C PRO A 198 -18.62 -12.42 13.72
N VAL A 199 -19.17 -11.33 13.16
CA VAL A 199 -19.47 -11.18 11.74
C VAL A 199 -18.19 -10.84 10.99
N VAL A 200 -17.79 -11.68 10.02
CA VAL A 200 -16.60 -11.47 9.19
C VAL A 200 -16.92 -10.57 8.00
N MET A 201 -16.32 -9.38 7.94
CA MET A 201 -16.65 -8.40 6.89
C MET A 201 -16.24 -8.86 5.48
N THR A 202 -15.15 -9.61 5.35
CA THR A 202 -14.73 -10.20 4.06
C THR A 202 -15.78 -11.17 3.52
N GLU A 203 -16.46 -11.91 4.40
CA GLU A 203 -17.52 -12.86 4.00
C GLU A 203 -18.75 -12.13 3.44
N ILE A 204 -19.12 -10.99 4.03
CA ILE A 204 -20.19 -10.12 3.49
C ILE A 204 -19.81 -9.62 2.09
N GLY A 205 -18.59 -9.09 1.96
CA GLY A 205 -18.09 -8.54 0.71
C GLY A 205 -18.01 -9.60 -0.39
N LEU A 206 -17.43 -10.77 -0.10
CA LEU A 206 -17.40 -11.90 -1.02
C LEU A 206 -18.81 -12.36 -1.36
N SER A 207 -19.72 -12.51 -0.40
CA SER A 207 -21.10 -12.97 -0.66
C SER A 207 -21.87 -12.02 -1.59
N SER A 208 -21.63 -10.71 -1.48
CA SER A 208 -22.32 -9.70 -2.28
C SER A 208 -21.63 -9.37 -3.61
N ALA A 209 -20.33 -9.67 -3.74
CA ALA A 209 -19.56 -9.36 -4.93
C ALA A 209 -19.76 -10.41 -6.03
N VAL A 210 -19.80 -9.92 -7.28
CA VAL A 210 -19.77 -10.75 -8.49
C VAL A 210 -18.40 -11.38 -8.71
N GLN A 211 -17.35 -10.77 -8.15
CA GLN A 211 -15.98 -11.22 -8.31
C GLN A 211 -15.13 -10.84 -7.08
N GLY A 212 -14.28 -11.76 -6.66
CA GLY A 212 -13.17 -11.49 -5.74
C GLY A 212 -11.86 -11.37 -6.50
N ILE A 213 -11.01 -10.44 -6.09
CA ILE A 213 -9.68 -10.24 -6.66
C ILE A 213 -8.65 -10.31 -5.54
N VAL A 214 -7.57 -11.06 -5.76
CA VAL A 214 -6.40 -11.12 -4.87
C VAL A 214 -5.17 -10.61 -5.60
N VAL A 215 -4.19 -10.07 -4.86
CA VAL A 215 -3.14 -9.20 -5.42
C VAL A 215 -1.83 -9.91 -5.83
N SER A 216 -1.83 -11.24 -5.80
CA SER A 216 -0.76 -12.11 -6.32
C SER A 216 -1.28 -13.53 -6.51
N LYS A 217 -0.56 -14.35 -7.29
CA LYS A 217 -0.85 -15.77 -7.45
C LYS A 217 -0.68 -16.54 -6.13
N LYS A 218 0.34 -16.18 -5.33
CA LYS A 218 0.54 -16.79 -4.00
C LYS A 218 -0.64 -16.50 -3.09
N MET A 219 -1.18 -15.28 -3.14
CA MET A 219 -2.35 -14.91 -2.34
C MET A 219 -3.61 -15.71 -2.71
N LEU A 220 -3.77 -16.09 -3.98
CA LEU A 220 -4.87 -16.97 -4.39
C LEU A 220 -4.84 -18.31 -3.67
N HIS A 221 -3.66 -18.88 -3.47
CA HIS A 221 -3.49 -20.10 -2.70
C HIS A 221 -3.90 -19.90 -1.23
N HIS A 222 -3.47 -18.80 -0.59
CA HIS A 222 -3.86 -18.50 0.79
C HIS A 222 -5.38 -18.32 0.91
N VAL A 223 -5.98 -17.51 0.06
CA VAL A 223 -7.43 -17.25 0.07
C VAL A 223 -8.24 -18.51 -0.26
N SER A 224 -7.72 -19.43 -1.07
CA SER A 224 -8.38 -20.72 -1.33
C SER A 224 -8.52 -21.61 -0.10
N LYS A 225 -7.63 -21.46 0.88
CA LYS A 225 -7.70 -22.17 2.16
C LYS A 225 -8.62 -21.45 3.16
N THR A 226 -8.75 -20.12 3.05
CA THR A 226 -9.56 -19.31 3.98
C THR A 226 -11.02 -19.19 3.56
N PHE A 227 -11.30 -19.05 2.26
CA PHE A 227 -12.64 -18.86 1.69
C PHE A 227 -12.90 -19.83 0.52
N PRO A 228 -12.77 -21.16 0.72
CA PRO A 228 -12.85 -22.15 -0.35
C PRO A 228 -14.17 -22.11 -1.12
N HIS A 229 -15.29 -21.83 -0.45
CA HIS A 229 -16.63 -21.79 -1.06
C HIS A 229 -16.84 -20.63 -2.03
N HIS A 230 -16.01 -19.57 -1.96
CA HIS A 230 -16.05 -18.44 -2.90
C HIS A 230 -15.09 -18.61 -4.08
N MET A 231 -14.29 -19.67 -4.14
CA MET A 231 -13.20 -19.79 -5.12
C MET A 231 -13.65 -19.81 -6.58
N HIS A 232 -14.90 -20.18 -6.86
CA HIS A 232 -15.48 -20.14 -8.20
C HIS A 232 -15.50 -18.72 -8.84
N LYS A 233 -15.35 -17.67 -8.03
CA LYS A 233 -15.36 -16.26 -8.48
C LYS A 233 -14.14 -15.44 -8.04
N ILE A 234 -13.13 -16.06 -7.43
CA ILE A 234 -11.91 -15.37 -7.00
C ILE A 234 -10.81 -15.58 -8.03
N LYS A 235 -10.19 -14.48 -8.51
CA LYS A 235 -9.04 -14.52 -9.43
C LYS A 235 -7.85 -13.71 -8.88
N ALA A 236 -6.64 -14.11 -9.27
CA ALA A 236 -5.45 -13.31 -9.01
C ALA A 236 -5.26 -12.24 -10.09
N ILE A 237 -5.08 -10.99 -9.67
CA ILE A 237 -4.52 -9.91 -10.48
C ILE A 237 -3.35 -9.34 -9.71
N THR A 238 -2.13 -9.64 -10.17
CA THR A 238 -0.91 -9.20 -9.51
C THR A 238 -0.86 -7.67 -9.47
N ASN A 239 -0.44 -7.09 -8.35
CA ASN A 239 -0.32 -5.63 -8.23
C ASN A 239 0.64 -5.02 -9.27
N ALA A 240 0.53 -3.70 -9.42
CA ALA A 240 1.35 -2.90 -10.31
C ALA A 240 1.68 -1.54 -9.68
N VAL A 241 2.43 -0.71 -10.41
CA VAL A 241 2.78 0.65 -10.04
C VAL A 241 2.51 1.61 -11.20
N GLU A 242 2.17 2.86 -10.88
CA GLU A 242 2.02 3.90 -11.90
C GLU A 242 3.41 4.38 -12.33
N ILE A 243 3.92 3.85 -13.43
CA ILE A 243 5.32 4.07 -13.85
C ILE A 243 5.66 5.57 -13.96
N PRO A 244 4.88 6.42 -14.67
CA PRO A 244 5.11 7.86 -14.70
C PRO A 244 5.15 8.55 -13.33
N ARG A 245 4.45 8.01 -12.32
CA ARG A 245 4.45 8.55 -10.96
C ARG A 245 5.75 8.22 -10.22
N TRP A 246 6.30 7.02 -10.42
CA TRP A 246 7.43 6.50 -9.63
C TRP A 246 8.79 6.54 -10.33
N ARG A 247 8.81 6.53 -11.66
CA ARG A 247 10.06 6.55 -12.42
C ARG A 247 10.67 7.94 -12.39
N HIS A 248 11.98 8.01 -12.18
CA HIS A 248 12.69 9.27 -12.32
C HIS A 248 12.64 9.78 -13.77
N PRO A 249 12.34 11.06 -14.03
CA PRO A 249 12.22 11.60 -15.40
C PRO A 249 13.45 11.35 -16.29
N LEU A 250 14.67 11.42 -15.74
CA LEU A 250 15.90 11.14 -16.49
C LEU A 250 16.00 9.70 -17.01
N LEU A 251 15.30 8.75 -16.38
CA LEU A 251 15.24 7.35 -16.81
C LEU A 251 14.13 7.12 -17.85
N ASN A 252 13.46 8.16 -18.32
CA ASN A 252 12.60 8.04 -19.49
C ASN A 252 13.48 7.89 -20.74
N ASN A 253 13.16 6.90 -21.60
CA ASN A 253 13.85 6.65 -22.87
C ASN A 253 15.34 6.30 -22.71
N VAL A 254 15.64 5.29 -21.90
CA VAL A 254 16.98 4.68 -21.84
C VAL A 254 17.24 3.92 -23.13
N LYS A 255 18.37 4.20 -23.80
CA LYS A 255 18.70 3.62 -25.11
C LYS A 255 19.35 2.25 -25.01
N ASP A 256 20.41 2.17 -24.21
CA ASP A 256 21.27 1.01 -24.03
C ASP A 256 21.81 0.99 -22.59
N LEU A 257 22.68 0.01 -22.29
CA LEU A 257 23.25 -0.17 -20.96
C LEU A 257 24.16 1.01 -20.55
N ASP A 258 24.90 1.60 -21.47
CA ASP A 258 25.82 2.71 -21.15
C ASP A 258 25.04 4.00 -20.84
N ASP A 259 24.00 4.30 -21.62
CA ASP A 259 23.07 5.40 -21.35
C ASP A 259 22.35 5.18 -20.01
N PHE A 260 21.93 3.94 -19.71
CA PHE A 260 21.34 3.57 -18.42
C PHE A 260 22.29 3.88 -17.26
N ILE A 261 23.52 3.39 -17.30
CA ILE A 261 24.50 3.57 -16.22
C ILE A 261 24.78 5.06 -16.01
N LYS A 262 24.95 5.83 -17.09
CA LYS A 262 25.18 7.27 -17.02
C LYS A 262 24.02 7.98 -16.33
N LYS A 263 22.78 7.76 -16.79
CA LYS A 263 21.57 8.36 -16.21
C LYS A 263 21.37 7.91 -14.76
N LYS A 264 21.60 6.63 -14.45
CA LYS A 264 21.41 6.09 -13.10
C LYS A 264 22.37 6.73 -12.09
N LYS A 265 23.64 6.96 -12.48
CA LYS A 265 24.61 7.70 -11.64
C LYS A 265 24.17 9.14 -11.36
N GLU A 266 23.64 9.83 -12.37
CA GLU A 266 23.12 11.19 -12.23
C GLU A 266 21.92 11.24 -11.27
N VAL A 267 20.94 10.36 -11.49
CA VAL A 267 19.74 10.23 -10.64
C VAL A 267 20.11 9.91 -9.19
N LYS A 268 21.07 9.00 -8.99
CA LYS A 268 21.57 8.65 -7.66
C LYS A 268 22.19 9.87 -6.97
N LYS A 269 23.09 10.57 -7.67
CA LYS A 269 23.82 11.72 -7.13
C LYS A 269 22.85 12.83 -6.69
N GLU A 270 21.90 13.20 -7.53
CA GLU A 270 20.92 14.24 -7.17
C GLU A 270 20.01 13.82 -6.01
N SER A 271 19.63 12.54 -5.96
CA SER A 271 18.69 12.03 -4.96
C SER A 271 19.35 11.89 -3.59
N LEU A 272 20.60 11.41 -3.55
CA LEU A 272 21.42 11.40 -2.34
C LEU A 272 21.63 12.82 -1.80
N LYS A 273 21.91 13.79 -2.69
CA LYS A 273 22.07 15.18 -2.29
C LYS A 273 20.81 15.75 -1.64
N LYS A 274 19.63 15.44 -2.20
CA LYS A 274 18.33 15.80 -1.61
C LYS A 274 18.08 15.11 -0.25
N LEU A 275 18.69 13.96 0.00
CA LEU A 275 18.71 13.27 1.29
C LEU A 275 19.86 13.74 2.22
N GLY A 276 20.60 14.79 1.85
CA GLY A 276 21.65 15.38 2.67
C GLY A 276 22.98 14.61 2.67
N LYS A 277 23.24 13.77 1.65
CA LYS A 277 24.49 13.02 1.53
C LYS A 277 25.08 13.11 0.12
N GLU A 278 26.40 13.12 0.00
CA GLU A 278 27.09 12.92 -1.27
C GLU A 278 28.02 11.70 -1.13
N SER A 279 27.92 10.74 -2.06
CA SER A 279 28.75 9.53 -2.07
C SER A 279 28.70 8.83 -3.43
N ASP A 280 29.85 8.31 -3.87
CA ASP A 280 29.96 7.45 -5.06
C ASP A 280 29.88 5.95 -4.71
N LYS A 281 29.88 5.60 -3.42
CA LYS A 281 29.79 4.20 -2.95
C LYS A 281 28.45 3.58 -3.31
N PRO A 282 28.35 2.26 -3.55
CA PRO A 282 27.08 1.58 -3.77
C PRO A 282 26.06 1.89 -2.67
N THR A 283 24.78 1.97 -3.02
CA THR A 283 23.70 2.26 -2.07
C THR A 283 22.70 1.11 -1.93
N ILE A 284 22.33 0.77 -0.70
CA ILE A 284 21.35 -0.26 -0.39
C ILE A 284 20.14 0.35 0.32
N GLY A 285 18.95 0.19 -0.26
CA GLY A 285 17.70 0.71 0.27
C GLY A 285 16.88 -0.34 1.03
N TRP A 286 16.33 0.05 2.19
CA TRP A 286 15.26 -0.64 2.90
C TRP A 286 14.28 0.40 3.46
N VAL A 287 13.13 0.61 2.80
CA VAL A 287 12.11 1.54 3.30
C VAL A 287 10.73 0.92 3.21
N ARG A 288 10.07 0.73 4.37
CA ARG A 288 8.75 0.11 4.51
C ARG A 288 8.20 0.25 5.93
N ARG A 289 6.95 -0.16 6.16
CA ARG A 289 6.40 -0.28 7.52
C ARG A 289 7.32 -1.15 8.38
N ILE A 290 7.57 -0.74 9.62
CA ILE A 290 8.44 -1.47 10.56
C ILE A 290 7.56 -2.40 11.38
N THR A 291 7.56 -3.67 10.99
CA THR A 291 6.80 -4.75 11.64
C THR A 291 7.56 -6.06 11.49
N GLN A 292 7.32 -7.00 12.39
CA GLN A 292 8.14 -8.21 12.56
C GLN A 292 8.26 -9.05 11.28
N TYR A 293 7.15 -9.32 10.60
CA TYR A 293 7.21 -10.16 9.40
C TYR A 293 8.01 -9.52 8.26
N LYS A 294 8.28 -8.21 8.27
CA LYS A 294 9.13 -7.54 7.26
C LYS A 294 10.63 -7.67 7.55
N ARG A 295 11.00 -8.29 8.67
CA ARG A 295 12.38 -8.58 9.09
C ARG A 295 13.35 -7.40 9.02
N PRO A 296 13.03 -6.25 9.66
CA PRO A 296 13.92 -5.08 9.71
C PRO A 296 15.30 -5.37 10.33
N GLU A 297 15.44 -6.40 11.15
CA GLU A 297 16.72 -6.83 11.71
C GLU A 297 17.73 -7.31 10.65
N PHE A 298 17.25 -7.83 9.50
CA PHE A 298 18.14 -8.24 8.40
C PHE A 298 18.96 -7.06 7.88
N ILE A 299 18.34 -5.89 7.73
CA ILE A 299 19.07 -4.72 7.24
C ILE A 299 20.05 -4.20 8.31
N LEU A 300 19.71 -4.25 9.60
CA LEU A 300 20.62 -3.81 10.67
C LEU A 300 21.90 -4.65 10.72
N ARG A 301 21.77 -5.98 10.67
CA ARG A 301 22.94 -6.88 10.65
C ARG A 301 23.78 -6.70 9.38
N LEU A 302 23.14 -6.44 8.25
CA LEU A 302 23.85 -6.17 7.00
C LEU A 302 24.68 -4.89 7.09
N ILE A 303 24.21 -3.86 7.79
CA ILE A 303 24.99 -2.64 8.05
C ILE A 303 26.22 -2.98 8.91
N ASP A 304 26.08 -3.87 9.90
CA ASP A 304 27.23 -4.32 10.74
C ASP A 304 28.29 -5.07 9.92
N GLU A 305 27.87 -5.89 8.95
CA GLU A 305 28.76 -6.69 8.11
C GLU A 305 29.48 -5.88 7.02
N LEU A 306 28.74 -5.07 6.26
CA LEU A 306 29.31 -4.34 5.12
C LEU A 306 30.01 -3.04 5.53
N ARG A 307 29.82 -2.59 6.78
CA ARG A 307 30.46 -1.41 7.37
C ARG A 307 30.43 -0.24 6.38
N ASP A 308 31.57 0.40 6.13
CA ASP A 308 31.66 1.63 5.35
C ASP A 308 31.73 1.43 3.83
N ASP A 309 31.68 0.19 3.30
CA ASP A 309 31.82 -0.06 1.86
C ASP A 309 30.58 0.38 1.06
N VAL A 310 29.45 0.55 1.74
CA VAL A 310 28.13 0.82 1.17
C VAL A 310 27.44 1.94 1.95
N VAL A 311 26.62 2.74 1.27
CA VAL A 311 25.69 3.67 1.93
C VAL A 311 24.31 3.04 2.07
N PHE A 312 23.78 2.98 3.29
CA PHE A 312 22.46 2.44 3.56
C PHE A 312 21.41 3.53 3.64
N ILE A 313 20.27 3.33 2.98
CA ILE A 313 19.09 4.19 3.06
C ILE A 313 17.99 3.38 3.74
N ILE A 314 17.80 3.63 5.03
CA ILE A 314 16.83 2.90 5.84
C ILE A 314 15.70 3.83 6.27
N GLY A 315 14.49 3.30 6.40
CA GLY A 315 13.36 4.11 6.84
C GLY A 315 12.09 3.31 7.00
N GLY A 316 11.10 3.95 7.61
CA GLY A 316 9.83 3.30 7.84
C GLY A 316 8.98 3.99 8.88
N LYS A 317 7.79 3.45 9.07
CA LYS A 317 6.85 3.87 10.10
C LYS A 317 6.44 2.62 10.89
N ALA A 318 6.60 2.65 12.19
CA ALA A 318 6.06 1.65 13.10
C ALA A 318 4.60 1.99 13.44
N HIS A 319 3.79 0.97 13.71
CA HIS A 319 2.48 1.23 14.32
C HIS A 319 2.69 1.74 15.76
N PRO A 320 2.06 2.85 16.20
CA PRO A 320 2.33 3.45 17.52
C PRO A 320 2.12 2.50 18.71
N TYR A 321 1.22 1.52 18.56
CA TYR A 321 0.93 0.50 19.57
C TYR A 321 1.71 -0.82 19.38
N GLU A 322 2.59 -0.92 18.38
CA GLU A 322 3.43 -2.10 18.15
C GLU A 322 4.81 -1.87 18.78
N TYR A 323 5.02 -2.40 19.98
CA TYR A 323 6.26 -2.23 20.75
C TYR A 323 7.52 -2.58 19.94
N TYR A 324 7.51 -3.74 19.29
CA TYR A 324 8.62 -4.22 18.46
C TYR A 324 9.00 -3.21 17.36
N GLY A 325 8.00 -2.68 16.64
CA GLY A 325 8.24 -1.69 15.59
C GLY A 325 8.81 -0.38 16.13
N VAL A 326 8.27 0.11 17.26
CA VAL A 326 8.73 1.35 17.91
C VAL A 326 10.17 1.22 18.41
N GLU A 327 10.56 0.08 18.98
CA GLU A 327 11.94 -0.15 19.39
C GLU A 327 12.90 -0.21 18.21
N LEU A 328 12.52 -0.87 17.12
CA LEU A 328 13.34 -0.92 15.91
C LEU A 328 13.47 0.44 15.23
N GLU A 329 12.43 1.27 15.25
CA GLU A 329 12.53 2.64 14.77
C GLU A 329 13.57 3.43 15.57
N LYS A 330 13.63 3.27 16.89
CA LYS A 330 14.68 3.87 17.73
C LYS A 330 16.07 3.35 17.33
N LYS A 331 16.22 2.04 17.13
CA LYS A 331 17.49 1.44 16.67
C LYS A 331 17.92 2.00 15.32
N PHE A 332 17.00 2.19 14.37
CA PHE A 332 17.32 2.78 13.07
C PHE A 332 17.89 4.20 13.21
N LYS A 333 17.28 5.02 14.08
CA LYS A 333 17.79 6.37 14.40
C LYS A 333 19.17 6.33 15.05
N GLU A 334 19.37 5.42 16.00
CA GLU A 334 20.69 5.24 16.64
C GLU A 334 21.77 4.82 15.64
N TYR A 335 21.46 3.90 14.72
CA TYR A 335 22.40 3.50 13.67
C TYR A 335 22.77 4.69 12.77
N ALA A 336 21.78 5.48 12.35
CA ALA A 336 22.03 6.67 11.54
C ALA A 336 22.84 7.75 12.28
N GLN A 337 22.71 7.86 13.61
CA GLN A 337 23.51 8.76 14.42
C GLN A 337 24.95 8.26 14.63
N LYS A 338 25.13 6.94 14.78
CA LYS A 338 26.43 6.31 15.06
C LYS A 338 27.26 6.03 13.81
N ARG A 339 26.63 5.93 12.64
CA ARG A 339 27.28 5.50 11.40
C ARG A 339 27.17 6.54 10.28
N ASN A 340 28.33 7.01 9.84
CA ASN A 340 28.46 7.96 8.75
C ASN A 340 28.01 7.42 7.39
N ASN A 341 27.75 6.12 7.24
CA ASN A 341 27.29 5.51 5.99
C ASN A 341 25.79 5.16 6.00
N VAL A 342 25.03 5.53 7.04
CA VAL A 342 23.59 5.26 7.14
C VAL A 342 22.79 6.56 7.00
N ILE A 343 21.74 6.55 6.18
CA ILE A 343 20.74 7.61 6.04
C ILE A 343 19.42 7.08 6.60
N TYR A 344 18.84 7.77 7.58
CA TYR A 344 17.49 7.48 8.07
C TYR A 344 16.45 8.40 7.44
N VAL A 345 15.53 7.81 6.68
CA VAL A 345 14.42 8.51 6.04
C VAL A 345 13.22 8.52 6.99
N GLN A 346 13.10 9.58 7.78
CA GLN A 346 12.01 9.75 8.75
C GLN A 346 10.70 10.11 8.04
N GLY A 347 9.57 9.57 8.53
CA GLY A 347 8.26 10.05 8.13
C GLY A 347 7.91 9.76 6.67
N VAL A 348 8.37 8.63 6.12
CA VAL A 348 8.21 8.19 4.72
C VAL A 348 6.84 8.56 4.13
N ASP A 349 6.83 9.61 3.34
CA ASP A 349 5.75 9.97 2.42
C ASP A 349 6.11 9.51 0.99
N ILE A 350 5.27 9.88 0.02
CA ILE A 350 5.49 9.52 -1.38
C ILE A 350 6.82 10.08 -1.91
N GLN A 351 7.19 11.32 -1.57
CA GLN A 351 8.41 11.97 -2.06
C GLN A 351 9.66 11.35 -1.43
N GLN A 352 9.64 11.14 -0.12
CA GLN A 352 10.72 10.46 0.59
C GLN A 352 10.94 9.04 0.07
N MET A 353 9.87 8.32 -0.26
CA MET A 353 9.98 7.00 -0.89
C MET A 353 10.61 7.06 -2.28
N LYS A 354 10.23 8.05 -3.11
CA LYS A 354 10.86 8.28 -4.43
C LYS A 354 12.35 8.53 -4.28
N LEU A 355 12.75 9.44 -3.39
CA LEU A 355 14.17 9.75 -3.13
C LEU A 355 14.94 8.52 -2.66
N ALA A 356 14.38 7.73 -1.74
CA ALA A 356 15.02 6.51 -1.26
C ALA A 356 15.25 5.48 -2.39
N ILE A 357 14.27 5.31 -3.29
CA ILE A 357 14.42 4.40 -4.44
C ILE A 357 15.44 4.96 -5.44
N TRP A 358 15.32 6.22 -5.81
CA TRP A 358 16.17 6.84 -6.83
C TRP A 358 17.64 6.89 -6.42
N SER A 359 17.90 7.08 -5.13
CA SER A 359 19.24 7.02 -4.54
C SER A 359 19.79 5.62 -4.30
N SER A 360 18.99 4.55 -4.46
CA SER A 360 19.43 3.17 -4.26
C SER A 360 20.00 2.54 -5.53
N ASP A 361 21.04 1.70 -5.37
CA ASP A 361 21.57 0.80 -6.40
C ASP A 361 21.02 -0.62 -6.24
N ILE A 362 20.75 -1.04 -5.00
CA ILE A 362 20.12 -2.31 -4.67
C ILE A 362 18.96 -2.05 -3.70
N TRP A 363 17.84 -2.71 -3.93
CA TRP A 363 16.69 -2.68 -3.01
C TRP A 363 16.60 -3.98 -2.22
N THR A 364 16.45 -3.93 -0.90
CA THR A 364 16.30 -5.14 -0.09
C THR A 364 14.83 -5.38 0.21
N PHE A 365 14.33 -6.58 -0.06
CA PHE A 365 12.94 -6.97 0.16
C PHE A 365 12.86 -8.20 1.06
N THR A 366 12.67 -7.97 2.36
CA THR A 366 12.89 -8.98 3.40
C THR A 366 11.64 -9.57 4.09
N PRO A 367 10.39 -9.50 3.59
CA PRO A 367 9.29 -10.19 4.25
C PRO A 367 9.52 -11.70 4.46
N TYR A 368 8.97 -12.23 5.55
CA TYR A 368 8.96 -13.65 5.84
C TYR A 368 7.91 -14.35 4.97
N SER A 369 8.31 -15.39 4.23
CA SER A 369 7.47 -15.98 3.19
C SER A 369 6.11 -16.45 3.71
N GLY A 370 5.05 -16.09 2.98
CA GLY A 370 3.64 -16.31 3.29
C GLY A 370 2.94 -15.05 3.80
N TRP A 371 3.67 -14.06 4.32
CA TRP A 371 3.06 -12.93 5.03
C TRP A 371 2.81 -11.70 4.15
N GLU A 372 3.60 -11.49 3.10
CA GLU A 372 3.36 -10.42 2.16
C GLU A 372 2.33 -10.85 1.10
N ALA A 373 1.25 -10.08 0.96
CA ALA A 373 0.25 -10.32 -0.08
C ALA A 373 0.84 -10.20 -1.50
N SER A 374 1.69 -9.19 -1.71
CA SER A 374 2.23 -8.86 -3.02
C SER A 374 3.53 -8.07 -2.88
N GLY A 375 3.44 -6.86 -2.31
CA GLY A 375 4.55 -5.93 -2.13
C GLY A 375 4.81 -5.06 -3.37
N THR A 376 4.59 -3.75 -3.27
CA THR A 376 4.83 -2.83 -4.41
C THR A 376 6.17 -2.11 -4.33
N SER A 377 6.90 -2.16 -3.20
CA SER A 377 8.18 -1.44 -3.06
C SER A 377 9.26 -1.95 -4.01
N PHE A 378 9.38 -3.27 -4.19
CA PHE A 378 10.35 -3.86 -5.12
C PHE A 378 9.96 -3.60 -6.58
N MET A 379 8.66 -3.50 -6.87
CA MET A 379 8.16 -3.10 -8.19
C MET A 379 8.58 -1.67 -8.54
N LYS A 380 8.40 -0.73 -7.59
CA LYS A 380 8.83 0.68 -7.76
C LYS A 380 10.34 0.80 -7.93
N ALA A 381 11.12 -0.02 -7.22
CA ALA A 381 12.56 -0.11 -7.39
C ALA A 381 12.92 -0.61 -8.80
N GLY A 382 12.32 -1.73 -9.23
CA GLY A 382 12.61 -2.34 -10.52
C GLY A 382 12.28 -1.44 -11.72
N VAL A 383 11.18 -0.69 -11.72
CA VAL A 383 10.85 0.26 -12.83
C VAL A 383 11.82 1.45 -12.93
N ASN A 384 12.66 1.65 -11.91
CA ASN A 384 13.78 2.60 -11.89
C ASN A 384 15.14 1.93 -12.15
N GLY A 385 15.15 0.65 -12.55
CA GLY A 385 16.36 -0.13 -12.75
C GLY A 385 17.14 -0.39 -11.46
N VAL A 386 16.48 -0.41 -10.31
CA VAL A 386 17.07 -0.78 -9.02
C VAL A 386 16.69 -2.23 -8.74
N PRO A 387 17.58 -3.20 -9.01
CA PRO A 387 17.28 -4.61 -8.80
C PRO A 387 17.15 -4.92 -7.31
N SER A 388 16.29 -5.89 -7.00
CA SER A 388 16.03 -6.27 -5.60
C SER A 388 16.73 -7.55 -5.21
N VAL A 389 17.27 -7.61 -3.98
CA VAL A 389 17.52 -8.86 -3.28
C VAL A 389 16.30 -9.13 -2.41
N ALA A 390 15.51 -10.12 -2.78
CA ALA A 390 14.15 -10.30 -2.31
C ALA A 390 13.88 -11.72 -1.80
N SER A 391 13.13 -11.80 -0.70
CA SER A 391 12.58 -13.07 -0.25
C SER A 391 11.54 -13.58 -1.25
N ARG A 392 11.36 -14.90 -1.32
CA ARG A 392 10.38 -15.55 -2.20
C ARG A 392 8.95 -15.39 -1.66
N ASP A 393 8.46 -14.16 -1.57
CA ASP A 393 7.15 -13.85 -0.99
C ASP A 393 6.26 -12.91 -1.84
N GLY A 394 4.95 -12.98 -1.62
CA GLY A 394 3.96 -12.21 -2.37
C GLY A 394 4.09 -12.39 -3.88
N ALA A 395 4.25 -11.27 -4.59
CA ALA A 395 4.38 -11.25 -6.06
C ALA A 395 5.84 -11.40 -6.53
N VAL A 396 6.82 -11.48 -5.62
CA VAL A 396 8.24 -11.57 -5.99
C VAL A 396 8.53 -12.76 -6.91
N PRO A 397 8.08 -14.01 -6.61
CA PRO A 397 8.34 -15.17 -7.47
C PRO A 397 7.71 -15.07 -8.87
N GLU A 398 6.73 -14.18 -9.06
CA GLU A 398 6.09 -13.96 -10.36
C GLU A 398 6.90 -13.05 -11.28
N ILE A 399 7.80 -12.25 -10.71
CA ILE A 399 8.44 -11.11 -11.38
C ILE A 399 9.97 -11.30 -11.46
N ILE A 400 10.60 -11.72 -10.36
CA ILE A 400 12.05 -11.84 -10.27
C ILE A 400 12.50 -13.20 -10.81
N LYS A 401 13.37 -13.16 -11.82
CA LYS A 401 14.19 -14.26 -12.29
C LYS A 401 15.57 -14.12 -11.64
N ASP A 402 15.89 -15.04 -10.72
CA ASP A 402 17.10 -15.00 -9.91
C ASP A 402 18.37 -14.82 -10.76
N GLY A 403 19.19 -13.83 -10.41
CA GLY A 403 20.43 -13.48 -11.09
C GLY A 403 20.27 -12.68 -12.40
N TYR A 404 19.06 -12.52 -12.93
CA TYR A 404 18.79 -11.84 -14.21
C TYR A 404 18.24 -10.42 -14.04
N ASN A 405 17.15 -10.25 -13.29
CA ASN A 405 16.51 -8.94 -13.02
C ASN A 405 16.34 -8.66 -11.50
N GLY A 406 16.98 -9.47 -10.67
CA GLY A 406 16.99 -9.39 -9.22
C GLY A 406 17.57 -10.68 -8.64
N TRP A 407 17.57 -10.82 -7.32
CA TRP A 407 18.03 -12.01 -6.62
C TRP A 407 16.97 -12.50 -5.66
N LEU A 408 16.84 -13.82 -5.58
CA LEU A 408 15.93 -14.49 -4.67
C LEU A 408 16.70 -15.16 -3.54
N TYR A 409 16.18 -15.07 -2.32
CA TYR A 409 16.66 -15.81 -1.16
C TYR A 409 15.50 -16.37 -0.32
N GLY A 410 15.79 -17.34 0.56
CA GLY A 410 14.82 -17.94 1.47
C GLY A 410 13.86 -18.91 0.81
N GLU A 411 13.04 -19.59 1.59
CA GLU A 411 12.10 -20.60 1.06
C GLU A 411 10.86 -19.95 0.42
N ASP A 412 10.33 -20.59 -0.63
CA ASP A 412 9.03 -20.23 -1.21
C ASP A 412 7.89 -20.93 -0.47
N ARG A 413 7.48 -20.33 0.66
CA ARG A 413 6.43 -20.90 1.53
C ARG A 413 5.04 -20.46 1.07
N TYR A 414 4.10 -21.41 1.09
CA TYR A 414 2.68 -21.24 0.78
C TYR A 414 1.78 -21.43 2.01
N GLU A 415 2.38 -21.59 3.18
CA GLU A 415 1.67 -21.70 4.46
C GLU A 415 2.03 -20.50 5.34
N LEU A 416 1.04 -20.01 6.08
CA LEU A 416 1.21 -18.95 7.06
C LEU A 416 1.83 -19.53 8.32
N LEU A 417 3.14 -19.78 8.28
CA LEU A 417 3.90 -20.21 9.45
C LEU A 417 4.11 -19.01 10.39
N PRO A 418 4.20 -19.23 11.71
CA PRO A 418 4.69 -18.22 12.64
C PRO A 418 6.00 -17.63 12.11
N VAL A 419 6.17 -16.32 12.26
CA VAL A 419 7.43 -15.67 11.86
C VAL A 419 8.53 -16.29 12.68
N ASP A 420 9.38 -17.07 12.02
CA ASP A 420 10.45 -17.80 12.67
C ASP A 420 11.51 -16.83 13.17
N THR A 421 11.98 -17.06 14.39
CA THR A 421 13.13 -16.36 14.98
C THR A 421 14.46 -16.96 14.55
N TYR A 422 14.47 -18.12 13.88
CA TYR A 422 15.69 -18.74 13.40
C TYR A 422 16.20 -18.09 12.10
N ASP A 423 17.38 -17.50 12.21
CA ASP A 423 18.13 -16.73 11.20
C ASP A 423 18.64 -17.51 9.98
N ARG A 424 18.04 -18.65 9.64
CA ARG A 424 18.57 -19.57 8.61
C ARG A 424 18.66 -18.95 7.21
N GLU A 425 17.80 -17.98 6.92
CA GLU A 425 17.76 -17.30 5.62
C GLU A 425 18.69 -16.07 5.53
N TYR A 426 19.22 -15.60 6.67
CA TYR A 426 20.01 -14.38 6.69
C TYR A 426 21.35 -14.56 5.97
N GLU A 427 22.01 -15.71 6.14
CA GLU A 427 23.28 -16.00 5.46
C GLU A 427 23.12 -16.02 3.93
N GLU A 428 22.02 -16.62 3.43
CA GLU A 428 21.71 -16.59 2.00
C GLU A 428 21.43 -15.16 1.53
N PHE A 429 20.63 -14.40 2.28
CA PHE A 429 20.36 -12.99 2.00
C PHE A 429 21.66 -12.17 1.88
N ALA A 430 22.54 -12.25 2.89
CA ALA A 430 23.79 -11.51 2.91
C ALA A 430 24.71 -11.91 1.76
N ARG A 431 24.79 -13.21 1.43
CA ARG A 431 25.54 -13.69 0.24
C ARG A 431 24.97 -13.12 -1.05
N LYS A 432 23.64 -13.16 -1.24
CA LYS A 432 22.97 -12.60 -2.43
C LYS A 432 23.17 -11.09 -2.56
N VAL A 433 23.22 -10.35 -1.44
CA VAL A 433 23.61 -8.93 -1.46
C VAL A 433 25.05 -8.74 -1.94
N LYS A 434 26.00 -9.53 -1.43
CA LYS A 434 27.40 -9.46 -1.86
C LYS A 434 27.55 -9.80 -3.36
N GLU A 435 26.80 -10.77 -3.86
CA GLU A 435 26.71 -11.06 -5.31
C GLU A 435 26.13 -9.88 -6.10
N ALA A 436 25.08 -9.24 -5.57
CA ALA A 436 24.43 -8.11 -6.21
C ALA A 436 25.36 -6.89 -6.36
N LEU A 437 26.18 -6.61 -5.35
CA LEU A 437 27.16 -5.51 -5.38
C LEU A 437 28.15 -5.61 -6.54
N ASN A 438 28.39 -6.80 -7.08
CA ASN A 438 29.34 -7.01 -8.19
C ASN A 438 28.74 -6.69 -9.58
N LYS A 439 27.41 -6.68 -9.75
CA LYS A 439 26.77 -6.60 -11.08
C LYS A 439 25.40 -5.91 -11.11
N TYR A 440 25.11 -5.05 -10.14
CA TYR A 440 23.80 -4.41 -10.01
C TYR A 440 23.42 -3.51 -11.20
N TYR A 441 24.36 -2.96 -11.97
CA TYR A 441 24.01 -2.16 -13.16
C TYR A 441 23.43 -3.01 -14.29
N GLU A 442 24.05 -4.15 -14.61
CA GLU A 442 23.56 -5.05 -15.67
C GLU A 442 22.20 -5.66 -15.28
N VAL A 443 22.10 -6.18 -14.05
CA VAL A 443 20.85 -6.74 -13.53
C VAL A 443 19.78 -5.65 -13.39
N GLY A 444 20.19 -4.42 -13.05
CA GLY A 444 19.31 -3.26 -12.97
C GLY A 444 18.78 -2.82 -14.33
N TYR A 445 19.57 -2.91 -15.39
CA TYR A 445 19.10 -2.66 -16.75
C TYR A 445 18.06 -3.68 -17.20
N ASN A 446 18.27 -4.97 -16.88
CA ASN A 446 17.27 -6.01 -17.12
C ASN A 446 16.00 -5.78 -16.29
N ALA A 447 16.15 -5.34 -15.04
CA ALA A 447 15.03 -4.98 -14.17
C ALA A 447 14.23 -3.81 -14.76
N TYR A 448 14.91 -2.76 -15.23
CA TYR A 448 14.27 -1.61 -15.86
C TYR A 448 13.30 -2.01 -16.97
N HIS A 449 13.69 -2.93 -17.85
CA HIS A 449 12.81 -3.42 -18.92
C HIS A 449 11.71 -4.35 -18.39
N THR A 450 12.11 -5.45 -17.76
CA THR A 450 11.17 -6.51 -17.36
C THR A 450 10.10 -6.04 -16.37
N PHE A 451 10.46 -5.18 -15.43
CA PHE A 451 9.50 -4.60 -14.49
C PHE A 451 8.59 -3.59 -15.16
N SER A 452 9.07 -2.83 -16.14
CA SER A 452 8.23 -1.84 -16.81
C SER A 452 7.16 -2.48 -17.68
N ASP A 453 7.46 -3.64 -18.25
CA ASP A 453 6.51 -4.42 -19.03
C ASP A 453 5.41 -5.02 -18.13
N PHE A 454 5.81 -5.67 -17.03
CA PHE A 454 4.88 -6.41 -16.18
C PHE A 454 4.24 -5.58 -15.05
N CYS A 455 5.00 -4.72 -14.37
CA CYS A 455 4.54 -4.01 -13.18
C CYS A 455 3.82 -2.68 -13.50
N SER A 456 3.21 -2.55 -14.69
CA SER A 456 2.55 -1.30 -15.12
C SER A 456 1.07 -1.25 -14.72
N MET A 457 0.60 -0.08 -14.30
CA MET A 457 -0.83 0.14 -14.09
C MET A 457 -1.64 -0.04 -15.38
N ASP A 458 -1.06 0.20 -16.55
CA ASP A 458 -1.69 -0.06 -17.85
C ASP A 458 -2.11 -1.53 -17.99
N ARG A 459 -1.25 -2.49 -17.56
CA ARG A 459 -1.61 -3.91 -17.49
C ARG A 459 -2.72 -4.14 -16.48
N LEU A 460 -2.54 -3.66 -15.24
CA LEU A 460 -3.49 -3.89 -14.16
C LEU A 460 -4.90 -3.37 -14.53
N MET A 461 -5.00 -2.15 -15.07
CA MET A 461 -6.28 -1.57 -15.45
C MET A 461 -6.95 -2.33 -16.61
N LYS A 462 -6.19 -2.93 -17.53
CA LYS A 462 -6.72 -3.84 -18.55
C LYS A 462 -7.27 -5.13 -17.94
N GLU A 463 -6.53 -5.76 -17.02
CA GLU A 463 -6.97 -6.97 -16.32
C GLU A 463 -8.17 -6.73 -15.39
N TYR A 464 -8.32 -5.51 -14.86
CA TYR A 464 -9.51 -5.06 -14.13
C TYR A 464 -10.69 -4.75 -15.06
N ALA A 465 -10.46 -4.41 -16.33
CA ALA A 465 -11.53 -4.11 -17.27
C ALA A 465 -12.16 -5.36 -17.91
N LEU A 466 -11.39 -6.46 -17.93
CA LEU A 466 -11.75 -7.83 -18.36
C LEU A 466 -12.28 -8.67 -17.19
#